data_AF-A0A6B3HB22-F1
#
_entry.id   AF-A0A6B3HB22-F1
#
_cell.length_a   1.000
_cell.length_b   1.000
_cell.length_c   1.000
_cell.angle_alpha   90.00
_cell.angle_beta   90.00
_cell.angle_gamma   90.00
#
_symmetry.space_group_name_H-M   'P 1'
#
loop_
_entity.id
_entity.type
_entity.pdbx_description
1 polymer ?
#
loop_
_entity_poly.entity_id
_entity_poly.type
_entity_poly.pdbx_seq_one_letter_code
_entity_poly.pdbx_strand_id
1 'polypeptide(L)'
;LLSGGGSVPTPNTAAAWAKMVDAYQLRAQATRFQIPLIYGVDAVHGHNNVVGATIMPHNIGIGAGRDPKSAERTGAITAKEVRSTGVPWDFAPCVCVTRDERWGRSYEAFGEDPALVEAMETVIQGMQGAPSGKDLHRNDKVLGSAKHFVG
;
A
#
# COMPACT_ATOMS: atom_id res chain seq x y z
N LEU A 1 6.55 -8.51 -10.18
CA LEU A 1 5.40 -9.44 -9.98
C LEU A 1 4.47 -8.78 -8.97
N LEU A 2 3.17 -9.09 -9.01
CA LEU A 2 2.23 -8.50 -8.07
C LEU A 2 1.08 -9.44 -7.72
N SER A 3 0.49 -9.19 -6.55
CA SER A 3 -0.83 -9.67 -6.18
C SER A 3 -1.83 -8.51 -6.26
N GLY A 4 -2.64 -8.50 -7.32
CA GLY A 4 -3.80 -7.61 -7.40
C GLY A 4 -4.94 -8.11 -6.51
N GLY A 5 -6.10 -7.44 -6.56
CA GLY A 5 -7.28 -7.86 -5.81
C GLY A 5 -7.62 -9.34 -6.01
N GLY A 6 -7.60 -10.12 -4.93
CA GLY A 6 -7.97 -11.54 -4.92
C GLY A 6 -6.85 -12.55 -5.25
N SER A 7 -5.65 -12.10 -5.64
CA SER A 7 -4.51 -13.00 -5.91
C SER A 7 -3.75 -13.32 -4.62
N VAL A 8 -4.14 -14.41 -3.94
CA VAL A 8 -3.62 -14.78 -2.61
C VAL A 8 -3.01 -16.20 -2.61
N PRO A 9 -2.01 -16.49 -1.75
CA PRO A 9 -1.53 -17.86 -1.53
C PRO A 9 -2.60 -18.71 -0.84
N THR A 10 -2.46 -20.04 -0.97
CA THR A 10 -3.28 -21.02 -0.23
C THR A 10 -2.39 -21.82 0.72
N PRO A 11 -2.69 -21.86 2.04
CA PRO A 11 -3.74 -21.09 2.73
C PRO A 11 -3.44 -19.58 2.76
N ASN A 12 -4.46 -18.73 2.90
CA ASN A 12 -4.27 -17.28 2.99
C ASN A 12 -3.87 -16.87 4.42
N THR A 13 -2.57 -16.95 4.72
CA THR A 13 -1.99 -16.55 6.01
C THR A 13 -0.73 -15.71 5.79
N ALA A 14 -0.36 -14.85 6.73
CA ALA A 14 0.85 -14.03 6.63
C ALA A 14 2.12 -14.87 6.34
N ALA A 15 2.26 -16.03 6.99
CA ALA A 15 3.37 -16.95 6.76
C ALA A 15 3.37 -17.56 5.34
N ALA A 16 2.19 -17.89 4.80
CA ALA A 16 2.09 -18.40 3.44
C ALA A 16 2.43 -17.33 2.39
N TRP A 17 2.05 -16.07 2.62
CA TRP A 17 2.48 -14.94 1.80
C TRP A 17 3.99 -14.75 1.83
N ALA A 18 4.59 -14.68 3.02
CA ALA A 18 6.04 -14.54 3.16
C ALA A 18 6.78 -15.66 2.42
N LYS A 19 6.35 -16.92 2.62
CA LYS A 19 6.91 -18.08 1.92
C LYS A 19 6.77 -17.98 0.40
N MET A 20 5.64 -17.48 -0.11
CA MET A 20 5.41 -17.28 -1.54
C MET A 20 6.36 -16.22 -2.11
N VAL A 21 6.50 -15.07 -1.43
CA VAL A 21 7.39 -13.98 -1.87
C VAL A 21 8.84 -14.45 -1.85
N ASP A 22 9.27 -15.14 -0.79
CA ASP A 22 10.62 -15.73 -0.69
C ASP A 22 10.89 -16.73 -1.82
N ALA A 23 9.90 -17.57 -2.16
CA ALA A 23 10.04 -18.50 -3.28
C ALA A 23 10.28 -17.77 -4.61
N TYR A 24 9.60 -16.64 -4.87
CA TYR A 24 9.88 -15.82 -6.05
C TYR A 24 11.26 -15.16 -5.99
N GLN A 25 11.68 -14.67 -4.82
CA GLN A 25 13.02 -14.11 -4.66
C GLN A 25 14.12 -15.14 -4.93
N LEU A 26 13.96 -16.37 -4.45
CA LEU A 26 14.90 -17.47 -4.72
C LEU A 26 15.00 -17.78 -6.23
N ARG A 27 13.88 -17.67 -6.97
CA ARG A 27 13.92 -17.79 -8.44
C ARG A 27 14.68 -16.62 -9.09
N ALA A 28 14.52 -15.41 -8.61
CA ALA A 28 15.26 -14.25 -9.10
C ALA A 28 16.78 -14.39 -8.84
N GLN A 29 17.15 -14.86 -7.65
CA GLN A 29 18.54 -15.12 -7.24
C GLN A 29 19.21 -16.27 -8.01
N ALA A 30 18.43 -17.16 -8.63
CA ALA A 30 18.96 -18.21 -9.49
C ALA A 30 19.30 -17.72 -10.92
N THR A 31 18.95 -16.47 -11.28
CA THR A 31 19.31 -15.90 -12.58
C THR A 31 20.78 -15.49 -12.63
N ARG A 32 21.37 -15.37 -13.82
CA ARG A 32 22.79 -14.97 -14.00
C ARG A 32 23.19 -13.71 -13.21
N PHE A 33 22.29 -12.73 -13.13
CA PHE A 33 22.58 -11.44 -12.50
C PHE A 33 21.98 -11.28 -11.10
N GLN A 34 21.14 -12.22 -10.68
CA GLN A 34 20.59 -12.26 -9.32
C GLN A 34 19.89 -10.96 -8.88
N ILE A 35 19.38 -10.18 -9.84
CA ILE A 35 18.68 -8.93 -9.55
C ILE A 35 17.40 -9.26 -8.77
N PRO A 36 17.21 -8.73 -7.55
CA PRO A 36 16.04 -9.06 -6.73
C PRO A 36 14.76 -8.54 -7.37
N LEU A 37 13.66 -9.25 -7.16
CA LEU A 37 12.36 -8.80 -7.60
C LEU A 37 11.80 -7.74 -6.64
N ILE A 38 11.05 -6.79 -7.17
CA ILE A 38 10.09 -6.03 -6.38
C ILE A 38 8.71 -6.67 -6.53
N TYR A 39 8.07 -6.98 -5.41
CA TYR A 39 6.74 -7.57 -5.37
C TYR A 39 5.73 -6.51 -4.92
N GLY A 40 4.66 -6.32 -5.70
CA GLY A 40 3.61 -5.33 -5.41
C GLY A 40 2.32 -5.94 -4.88
N VAL A 41 1.56 -5.19 -4.10
CA VAL A 41 0.19 -5.54 -3.67
C VAL A 41 -0.71 -4.31 -3.60
N ASP A 42 -2.02 -4.47 -3.75
CA ASP A 42 -3.00 -3.46 -3.34
C ASP A 42 -3.32 -3.62 -1.84
N ALA A 43 -2.64 -2.86 -0.97
CA ALA A 43 -2.94 -2.73 0.46
C ALA A 43 -3.57 -1.35 0.76
N VAL A 44 -4.64 -1.03 0.01
CA VAL A 44 -5.22 0.31 -0.10
C VAL A 44 -6.03 0.77 1.11
N HIS A 45 -6.30 -0.11 2.06
CA HIS A 45 -6.96 0.22 3.33
C HIS A 45 -6.55 -0.77 4.44
N GLY A 46 -5.24 -0.90 4.62
CA GLY A 46 -4.64 -2.01 5.38
C GLY A 46 -4.19 -3.12 4.43
N HIS A 47 -3.58 -4.20 4.94
CA HIS A 47 -3.16 -5.33 4.09
C HIS A 47 -4.35 -6.21 3.69
N ASN A 48 -5.29 -5.62 2.95
CA ASN A 48 -6.67 -6.07 2.77
C ASN A 48 -6.83 -7.42 2.05
N ASN A 49 -5.76 -7.97 1.47
CA ASN A 49 -5.79 -9.31 0.89
C ASN A 49 -5.45 -10.43 1.90
N VAL A 50 -4.91 -10.10 3.08
CA VAL A 50 -4.45 -11.09 4.07
C VAL A 50 -5.52 -11.32 5.13
N VAL A 51 -5.90 -12.57 5.34
CA VAL A 51 -6.84 -12.93 6.43
C VAL A 51 -6.22 -12.59 7.78
N GLY A 52 -6.94 -11.81 8.58
CA GLY A 52 -6.53 -11.38 9.92
C GLY A 52 -5.74 -10.06 9.97
N ALA A 53 -5.48 -9.43 8.82
CA ALA A 53 -4.91 -8.08 8.77
C ALA A 53 -5.88 -7.02 9.29
N THR A 54 -5.35 -5.89 9.77
CA THR A 54 -6.17 -4.75 10.17
C THR A 54 -6.77 -4.12 8.92
N ILE A 55 -8.09 -3.93 8.92
CA ILE A 55 -8.81 -3.22 7.86
C ILE A 55 -9.07 -1.79 8.32
N MET A 56 -8.49 -0.84 7.60
CA MET A 56 -8.65 0.59 7.82
C MET A 56 -9.92 1.09 7.12
N PRO A 57 -10.48 2.25 7.54
CA PRO A 57 -11.44 2.96 6.71
C PRO A 57 -10.85 3.20 5.32
N HIS A 58 -11.68 3.08 4.27
CA HIS A 58 -11.27 3.56 2.95
C HIS A 58 -10.99 5.06 2.98
N ASN A 59 -10.26 5.54 1.97
CA ASN A 59 -9.74 6.90 1.90
C ASN A 59 -10.80 7.98 2.11
N ILE A 60 -12.03 7.80 1.63
CA ILE A 60 -13.12 8.77 1.85
C ILE A 60 -13.44 8.97 3.34
N GLY A 61 -13.34 7.90 4.14
CA GLY A 61 -13.51 7.95 5.59
C GLY A 61 -12.31 8.57 6.30
N ILE A 62 -11.09 8.35 5.80
CA ILE A 62 -9.87 8.99 6.29
C ILE A 62 -9.95 10.51 6.03
N GLY A 63 -10.30 10.91 4.81
CA GLY A 63 -10.44 12.31 4.41
C GLY A 63 -11.55 13.04 5.15
N ALA A 64 -12.65 12.36 5.49
CA ALA A 64 -13.70 12.91 6.35
C ALA A 64 -13.17 13.33 7.74
N GLY A 65 -12.11 12.69 8.23
CA GLY A 65 -11.46 13.04 9.50
C GLY A 65 -10.62 14.33 9.45
N ARG A 66 -10.20 14.79 8.26
CA ARG A 66 -9.38 16.00 8.05
C ARG A 66 -8.13 16.06 8.95
N ASP A 67 -7.54 14.90 9.24
CA ASP A 67 -6.36 14.77 10.11
C ASP A 67 -5.21 14.07 9.37
N PRO A 68 -4.23 14.85 8.84
CA PRO A 68 -3.05 14.31 8.18
C PRO A 68 -2.24 13.35 9.06
N LYS A 69 -2.22 13.54 10.39
CA LYS A 69 -1.47 12.64 11.28
C LYS A 69 -2.11 11.26 11.35
N SER A 70 -3.44 11.21 11.28
CA SER A 70 -4.17 9.94 11.20
C SER A 70 -3.94 9.25 9.85
N ALA A 71 -3.85 9.99 8.73
CA ALA A 71 -3.48 9.43 7.43
C ALA A 71 -2.05 8.87 7.44
N GLU A 72 -1.08 9.61 7.98
CA GLU A 72 0.31 9.15 8.17
C GLU A 72 0.36 7.87 9.01
N ARG A 73 -0.34 7.85 10.16
CA ARG A 73 -0.39 6.67 11.03
C ARG A 73 -1.02 5.46 10.34
N THR A 74 -2.04 5.68 9.52
CA THR A 74 -2.66 4.63 8.69
C THR A 74 -1.62 4.02 7.76
N GLY A 75 -0.88 4.85 7.02
CA GLY A 75 0.19 4.37 6.13
C GLY A 75 1.28 3.60 6.87
N ALA A 76 1.66 4.04 8.08
CA ALA A 76 2.67 3.36 8.90
C ALA A 76 2.22 1.99 9.42
N ILE A 77 0.95 1.84 9.84
CA ILE A 77 0.40 0.55 10.25
C ILE A 77 0.30 -0.39 9.06
N THR A 78 -0.25 0.09 7.94
CA THR A 78 -0.34 -0.69 6.69
C THR A 78 1.04 -1.18 6.25
N ALA A 79 2.05 -0.31 6.19
CA ALA A 79 3.40 -0.68 5.79
C ALA A 79 4.02 -1.76 6.66
N LYS A 80 3.81 -1.69 7.99
CA LYS A 80 4.28 -2.72 8.92
C LYS A 80 3.61 -4.07 8.66
N GLU A 81 2.29 -4.08 8.42
CA GLU A 81 1.57 -5.33 8.11
C GLU A 81 1.96 -5.89 6.74
N VAL A 82 2.10 -5.05 5.72
CA VAL A 82 2.55 -5.44 4.38
C VAL A 82 3.96 -6.04 4.41
N ARG A 83 4.89 -5.42 5.15
CA ARG A 83 6.23 -5.97 5.33
C ARG A 83 6.26 -7.29 6.07
N SER A 84 5.33 -7.53 7.00
CA SER A 84 5.24 -8.80 7.72
C SER A 84 4.97 -10.00 6.80
N THR A 85 4.51 -9.76 5.56
CA THR A 85 4.27 -10.78 4.55
C THR A 85 5.33 -10.81 3.44
N GLY A 86 6.46 -10.12 3.64
CA GLY A 86 7.58 -10.06 2.68
C GLY A 86 7.39 -9.09 1.51
N VAL A 87 6.26 -8.39 1.40
CA VAL A 87 5.95 -7.51 0.26
C VAL A 87 6.59 -6.13 0.47
N PRO A 88 7.42 -5.64 -0.47
CA PRO A 88 8.10 -4.35 -0.33
C PRO A 88 7.39 -3.15 -0.96
N TRP A 89 6.35 -3.36 -1.77
CA TRP A 89 5.72 -2.31 -2.57
C TRP A 89 4.19 -2.39 -2.47
N ASP A 90 3.59 -1.27 -2.10
CA ASP A 90 2.14 -1.09 -2.01
C ASP A 90 1.65 -0.14 -3.12
N PHE A 91 0.57 -0.52 -3.80
CA PHE A 91 -0.11 0.29 -4.78
C PHE A 91 -1.05 1.30 -4.11
N ALA A 92 -0.55 2.08 -3.17
CA ALA A 92 -1.30 3.09 -2.44
C ALA A 92 -0.42 4.31 -2.16
N PRO A 93 -1.02 5.51 -2.00
CA PRO A 93 -2.46 5.80 -2.02
C PRO A 93 -3.05 6.11 -3.41
N CYS A 94 -4.38 5.95 -3.55
CA CYS A 94 -5.11 6.69 -4.59
C CYS A 94 -5.20 8.16 -4.16
N VAL A 95 -4.49 9.04 -4.88
CA VAL A 95 -4.58 10.51 -4.73
C VAL A 95 -5.55 11.10 -5.76
N CYS A 96 -6.53 10.29 -6.14
CA CYS A 96 -7.62 10.69 -7.01
C CYS A 96 -8.48 11.76 -6.32
N VAL A 97 -8.90 12.78 -7.07
CA VAL A 97 -9.89 13.76 -6.65
C VAL A 97 -11.23 13.33 -7.24
N THR A 98 -12.15 12.82 -6.44
CA THR A 98 -13.46 12.40 -6.96
C THR A 98 -14.26 13.62 -7.39
N ARG A 99 -14.87 13.59 -8.58
CA ARG A 99 -15.70 14.70 -9.10
C ARG A 99 -17.13 14.29 -9.40
N ASP A 100 -17.42 12.99 -9.30
CA ASP A 100 -18.70 12.39 -9.58
C ASP A 100 -18.82 11.07 -8.79
N GLU A 101 -19.74 11.01 -7.84
CA GLU A 101 -19.93 9.88 -6.93
C GLU A 101 -20.49 8.64 -7.61
N ARG A 102 -20.92 8.76 -8.88
CA ARG A 102 -21.26 7.60 -9.71
C ARG A 102 -20.02 6.77 -10.06
N TRP A 103 -18.82 7.33 -9.90
CA TRP A 103 -17.60 6.60 -10.11
C TRP A 103 -17.44 5.51 -9.05
N GLY A 104 -17.33 4.25 -9.48
CA GLY A 104 -17.23 3.09 -8.59
C GLY A 104 -16.00 3.05 -7.69
N ARG A 105 -15.11 4.05 -7.75
CA ARG A 105 -13.91 4.20 -6.92
C ARG A 105 -13.90 5.50 -6.12
N SER A 106 -15.02 6.23 -6.04
CA SER A 106 -15.11 7.46 -5.24
C SER A 106 -14.72 7.24 -3.76
N TYR A 107 -14.93 6.03 -3.24
CA TYR A 107 -14.49 5.66 -1.88
C TYR A 107 -12.95 5.57 -1.73
N GLU A 108 -12.21 5.40 -2.83
CA GLU A 108 -10.75 5.38 -2.84
C GLU A 108 -10.14 6.79 -2.90
N ALA A 109 -10.93 7.83 -3.20
CA ALA A 109 -10.50 9.22 -3.08
C ALA A 109 -10.59 9.68 -1.62
N PHE A 110 -9.68 10.56 -1.19
CA PHE A 110 -9.83 11.22 0.12
C PHE A 110 -10.95 12.27 0.13
N GLY A 111 -11.34 12.77 -1.04
CA GLY A 111 -12.46 13.69 -1.21
C GLY A 111 -12.46 14.33 -2.60
N GLU A 112 -13.35 15.31 -2.77
CA GLU A 112 -13.52 16.05 -4.04
C GLU A 112 -12.70 17.34 -4.13
N ASP A 113 -12.10 17.75 -3.02
CA ASP A 113 -11.28 18.95 -2.89
C ASP A 113 -9.80 18.58 -3.02
N PRO A 114 -9.08 19.10 -4.04
CA PRO A 114 -7.64 18.86 -4.19
C PRO A 114 -6.82 19.22 -2.96
N ALA A 115 -7.18 20.28 -2.22
CA ALA A 115 -6.44 20.69 -1.01
C ALA A 115 -6.58 19.67 0.12
N LEU A 116 -7.74 18.99 0.22
CA LEU A 116 -7.92 17.89 1.15
C LEU A 116 -7.06 16.68 0.75
N VAL A 117 -7.04 16.34 -0.54
CA VAL A 117 -6.25 15.20 -1.04
C VAL A 117 -4.75 15.44 -0.81
N GLU A 118 -4.26 16.65 -1.08
CA GLU A 118 -2.88 17.07 -0.78
C GLU A 118 -2.58 16.93 0.71
N ALA A 119 -3.46 17.38 1.60
CA ALA A 119 -3.26 17.24 3.05
C ALA A 119 -3.20 15.77 3.52
N MET A 120 -3.96 14.87 2.87
CA MET A 120 -3.99 13.45 3.22
C MET A 120 -2.86 12.61 2.58
N GLU A 121 -2.08 13.19 1.65
CA GLU A 121 -0.96 12.47 1.02
C GLU A 121 0.13 12.05 2.03
N THR A 122 0.09 12.60 3.24
CA THR A 122 0.87 12.21 4.44
C THR A 122 0.88 10.70 4.72
N VAL A 123 -0.10 9.94 4.21
CA VAL A 123 -0.06 8.48 4.17
C VAL A 123 1.23 7.92 3.52
N ILE A 124 1.79 8.60 2.52
CA ILE A 124 3.04 8.23 1.83
C ILE A 124 4.22 8.29 2.80
N GLN A 125 4.27 9.31 3.67
CA GLN A 125 5.30 9.46 4.70
C GLN A 125 5.18 8.34 5.74
N GLY A 126 3.95 7.96 6.09
CA GLY A 126 3.69 6.77 6.90
C GLY A 126 4.27 5.50 6.29
N MET A 127 4.00 5.28 5.00
CA MET A 127 4.44 4.12 4.23
C MET A 127 5.95 4.05 4.04
N GLN A 128 6.57 5.16 3.60
CA GLN A 128 7.96 5.19 3.13
C GLN A 128 8.96 5.69 4.18
N GLY A 129 8.50 6.42 5.19
CA GLY A 129 9.36 7.19 6.09
C GLY A 129 9.78 8.51 5.43
N ALA A 130 11.05 8.91 5.60
CA ALA A 130 11.54 10.18 5.10
C ALA A 130 11.41 10.31 3.56
N PRO A 131 11.05 11.51 3.06
CA PRO A 131 10.88 11.76 1.62
C PRO A 131 12.09 11.44 0.74
N SER A 132 13.30 11.45 1.31
CA SER A 132 14.53 11.08 0.58
C SER A 132 14.64 9.58 0.27
N GLY A 133 13.71 8.75 0.78
CA GLY A 133 13.75 7.29 0.63
C GLY A 133 14.77 6.60 1.54
N LYS A 134 15.51 7.34 2.38
CA LYS A 134 16.55 6.77 3.27
C LYS A 134 16.00 5.72 4.23
N ASP A 135 14.70 5.74 4.52
CA ASP A 135 14.05 4.83 5.45
C ASP A 135 13.45 3.58 4.79
N LEU A 136 13.43 3.49 3.45
CA LEU A 136 12.81 2.37 2.72
C LEU A 136 13.50 1.01 2.94
N HIS A 137 14.74 1.02 3.44
CA HIS A 137 15.48 -0.19 3.81
C HIS A 137 14.95 -0.83 5.10
N ARG A 138 14.16 -0.11 5.91
CA ARG A 138 13.64 -0.62 7.18
C ARG A 138 12.56 -1.68 6.94
N ASN A 139 12.47 -2.63 7.86
CA ASN A 139 11.52 -3.74 7.81
C ASN A 139 10.07 -3.35 8.17
N ASP A 140 9.80 -2.06 8.36
CA ASP A 140 8.49 -1.49 8.67
C ASP A 140 8.03 -0.44 7.64
N LYS A 141 8.72 -0.33 6.49
CA LYS A 141 8.44 0.65 5.42
C LYS A 141 8.27 0.00 4.07
N VAL A 142 7.30 0.44 3.27
CA VAL A 142 7.07 -0.03 1.89
C VAL A 142 7.20 1.12 0.91
N LEU A 143 7.55 0.82 -0.34
CA LEU A 143 7.42 1.78 -1.44
C LEU A 143 5.93 2.08 -1.64
N GLY A 144 5.56 3.36 -1.74
CA GLY A 144 4.21 3.80 -2.08
C GLY A 144 4.03 4.03 -3.59
N SER A 145 2.81 4.33 -4.00
CA SER A 145 2.45 4.65 -5.38
C SER A 145 1.30 5.65 -5.43
N ALA A 146 1.62 6.90 -5.73
CA ALA A 146 0.62 7.89 -6.09
C ALA A 146 -0.08 7.44 -7.38
N LYS A 147 -1.38 7.11 -7.29
CA LYS A 147 -2.18 6.63 -8.42
C LYS A 147 -3.54 7.33 -8.51
N HIS A 148 -4.18 7.42 -9.67
CA HIS A 148 -3.74 7.00 -11.01
C HIS A 148 -3.48 8.28 -11.80
N PHE A 149 -2.29 8.43 -12.38
CA PHE A 149 -1.89 9.66 -13.05
C PHE A 149 -2.53 9.75 -14.46
N VAL A 150 -3.32 10.78 -14.81
CA VAL A 150 -3.95 11.82 -13.98
C VAL A 150 -5.34 12.15 -14.56
N GLY A 151 -6.32 12.44 -13.69
CA GLY A 151 -7.63 13.04 -14.03
C GLY A 151 -8.56 12.16 -14.83
#